data_AF-A0A964IAW5-F1
#
_entry.id   AF-A0A964IAW5-F1
#
_cell.length_a   1.000
_cell.length_b   1.000
_cell.length_c   1.000
_cell.angle_alpha   90.00
_cell.angle_beta   90.00
_cell.angle_gamma   90.00
#
_symmetry.space_group_name_H-M   'P 1'
#
loop_
_entity.id
_entity.type
_entity.pdbx_description
1 polymer ?
#
loop_
_entity_poly.entity_id
_entity_poly.type
_entity_poly.pdbx_seq_one_letter_code
_entity_poly.pdbx_strand_id
1 'polypeptide(L)'
;MPGPFLEALSERVLVCDGAMGTLLYAKGVFLNRCFDELNLTQPGLVTGVHAEYVHAGADVLETNTFGANRVKLGTFGLADETHAINVAGATLARRAAGDAVFVAGAMGPLGIRIEPWGRTGVDEAEAAFREQAVGLAEGGVDLFILETFRDVNELVAAIRGVRQVSPLPIVAQMTTEDDGNTLDGTPPETFAPALEQAGADVIGINCSVGPAAMLETIERIARLTSRRLSAQPNAGRPRDVDGRNLYLCSPEYMASYARRFVGAGVRLVGGCCGTTPDHIRQIAASVRASAPAVQRTRVTADAGPVAVVTPVPRASRSTLGRVLDAGQFALLGEAAAPRGLDLAAVVAGVRRQQTAGVCAVSVPDYPRNGARVSALALALMLRQQSGVEPLLHFSCRDRNLMGLQSDLLGAHAMGVRNVLLTT
;
A
#
# COMPACT_ATOMS: atom_id res chain seq x y z
N MET A 1 23.81 12.31 -17.79
CA MET A 1 24.43 11.10 -17.18
C MET A 1 23.66 10.80 -15.90
N PRO A 2 23.47 9.54 -15.50
CA PRO A 2 22.84 9.22 -14.22
C PRO A 2 23.61 9.92 -13.08
N GLY A 3 22.90 10.46 -12.07
CA GLY A 3 23.55 11.10 -10.93
C GLY A 3 24.34 10.11 -10.06
N PRO A 4 25.21 10.59 -9.14
CA PRO A 4 26.13 9.75 -8.36
C PRO A 4 25.47 8.58 -7.64
N PHE A 5 24.26 8.79 -7.09
CA PHE A 5 23.48 7.75 -6.43
C PHE A 5 23.10 6.58 -7.38
N LEU A 6 22.64 6.88 -8.59
CA LEU A 6 22.24 5.86 -9.56
C LEU A 6 23.45 5.11 -10.14
N GLU A 7 24.60 5.78 -10.24
CA GLU A 7 25.88 5.16 -10.59
C GLU A 7 26.30 4.17 -9.49
N ALA A 8 26.31 4.60 -8.23
CA ALA A 8 26.62 3.74 -7.09
C ALA A 8 25.69 2.51 -7.00
N LEU A 9 24.38 2.70 -7.23
CA LEU A 9 23.41 1.60 -7.32
C LEU A 9 23.62 0.67 -8.53
N SER A 10 24.41 1.06 -9.53
CA SER A 10 24.78 0.19 -10.65
C SER A 10 25.98 -0.67 -10.29
N GLU A 11 26.94 -0.10 -9.56
CA GLU A 11 28.19 -0.74 -9.17
C GLU A 11 28.05 -1.68 -7.98
N ARG A 12 27.26 -1.29 -6.97
CA ARG A 12 27.09 -2.08 -5.74
C ARG A 12 25.67 -2.02 -5.19
N VAL A 13 25.37 -2.87 -4.23
CA VAL A 13 24.14 -2.76 -3.42
C VAL A 13 24.41 -1.69 -2.36
N LEU A 14 23.45 -0.79 -2.17
CA LEU A 14 23.48 0.23 -1.13
C LEU A 14 22.60 -0.20 0.04
N VAL A 15 23.04 0.14 1.26
CA VAL A 15 22.29 -0.10 2.49
C VAL A 15 21.63 1.19 2.96
N CYS A 16 20.30 1.24 2.96
CA CYS A 16 19.54 2.30 3.62
C CYS A 16 19.55 2.09 5.14
N ASP A 17 19.29 3.15 5.89
CA ASP A 17 19.18 3.09 7.34
C ASP A 17 17.90 2.37 7.82
N GLY A 18 17.62 2.51 9.11
CA GLY A 18 16.49 1.88 9.78
C GLY A 18 15.50 2.90 10.34
N ALA A 19 14.64 2.48 11.27
CA ALA A 19 13.58 3.33 11.79
C ALA A 19 14.04 4.51 12.67
N MET A 20 14.01 5.72 12.10
CA MET A 20 14.12 6.99 12.83
C MET A 20 13.11 7.09 14.00
N GLY A 21 11.82 6.90 13.73
CA GLY A 21 10.78 7.03 14.75
C GLY A 21 10.89 6.01 15.90
N THR A 22 11.33 4.78 15.61
CA THR A 22 11.55 3.76 16.65
C THR A 22 12.70 4.17 17.58
N LEU A 23 13.79 4.71 17.04
CA LEU A 23 14.92 5.16 17.86
C LEU A 23 14.60 6.43 18.65
N LEU A 24 13.88 7.39 18.07
CA LEU A 24 13.42 8.58 18.81
C LEU A 24 12.53 8.18 19.99
N TYR A 25 11.63 7.21 19.79
CA TYR A 25 10.82 6.65 20.86
C TYR A 25 11.67 5.97 21.94
N ALA A 26 12.62 5.12 21.55
CA ALA A 26 13.53 4.47 22.49
C ALA A 26 14.40 5.47 23.28
N LYS A 27 14.67 6.66 22.73
CA LYS A 27 15.38 7.76 23.39
C LYS A 27 14.46 8.71 24.18
N GLY A 28 13.20 8.34 24.37
CA GLY A 28 12.28 9.01 25.29
C GLY A 28 11.30 10.00 24.66
N VAL A 29 11.20 10.06 23.32
CA VAL A 29 10.17 10.88 22.66
C VAL A 29 8.88 10.09 22.47
N PHE A 30 7.83 10.48 23.17
CA PHE A 30 6.54 9.80 23.11
C PHE A 30 5.76 10.10 21.81
N LEU A 31 4.92 9.17 21.39
CA LEU A 31 4.14 9.20 20.12
C LEU A 31 3.12 10.35 20.03
N ASN A 32 2.84 11.04 21.13
CA ASN A 32 1.95 12.20 21.14
C ASN A 32 2.64 13.50 20.66
N ARG A 33 3.93 13.45 20.35
CA ARG A 33 4.67 14.57 19.77
C ARG A 33 4.87 14.40 18.26
N CYS A 34 5.01 15.50 17.55
CA CYS A 34 5.46 15.50 16.17
C CYS A 34 6.97 15.17 16.14
N PHE A 35 7.35 14.07 15.51
CA PHE A 35 8.76 13.69 15.39
C PHE A 35 9.51 14.58 14.41
N ASP A 36 8.85 15.08 13.36
CA ASP A 36 9.43 16.00 12.39
C ASP A 36 9.83 17.34 13.05
N GLU A 37 9.05 17.84 14.02
CA GLU A 37 9.34 19.05 14.81
C GLU A 37 10.70 18.96 15.55
N LEU A 38 11.18 17.75 15.84
CA LEU A 38 12.46 17.55 16.52
C LEU A 38 13.65 18.06 15.71
N ASN A 39 13.50 18.23 14.39
CA ASN A 39 14.52 18.87 13.55
C ASN A 39 14.84 20.29 14.02
N LEU A 40 13.84 21.00 14.55
CA LEU A 40 14.01 22.35 15.08
C LEU A 40 14.23 22.35 16.59
N THR A 41 13.46 21.55 17.32
CA THR A 41 13.43 21.62 18.79
C THR A 41 14.51 20.77 19.47
N GLN A 42 14.96 19.67 18.85
CA GLN A 42 15.96 18.76 19.41
C GLN A 42 16.96 18.27 18.33
N PRO A 43 17.63 19.17 17.59
CA PRO A 43 18.48 18.81 16.46
C PRO A 43 19.63 17.85 16.83
N GLY A 44 20.19 17.99 18.03
CA GLY A 44 21.25 17.10 18.52
C GLY A 44 20.80 15.64 18.68
N LEU A 45 19.53 15.42 19.07
CA LEU A 45 18.96 14.08 19.17
C LEU A 45 18.84 13.42 17.79
N VAL A 46 18.30 14.16 16.81
CA VAL A 46 18.11 13.70 15.43
C VAL A 46 19.47 13.41 14.77
N THR A 47 20.44 14.33 14.85
CA THR A 47 21.80 14.08 14.35
C THR A 47 22.46 12.89 15.02
N GLY A 48 22.23 12.68 16.32
CA GLY A 48 22.74 11.50 17.04
C GLY A 48 22.19 10.20 16.48
N VAL A 49 20.89 10.13 16.18
CA VAL A 49 20.27 8.97 15.53
C VAL A 49 20.87 8.70 14.15
N HIS A 50 21.03 9.73 13.31
CA HIS A 50 21.68 9.55 12.01
C HIS A 50 23.12 9.03 12.14
N ALA A 51 23.90 9.58 13.08
CA ALA A 51 25.27 9.14 13.33
C ALA A 51 25.35 7.67 13.76
N GLU A 52 24.38 7.19 14.54
CA GLU A 52 24.27 5.77 14.92
C GLU A 52 24.10 4.87 13.70
N TYR A 53 23.28 5.27 12.71
CA TYR A 53 23.10 4.50 11.47
C TYR A 53 24.31 4.58 10.52
N VAL A 54 24.97 5.74 10.42
CA VAL A 54 26.25 5.85 9.70
C VAL A 54 27.29 4.91 10.30
N HIS A 55 27.42 4.89 11.63
CA HIS A 55 28.35 4.00 12.32
C HIS A 55 27.96 2.51 12.23
N ALA A 56 26.68 2.21 12.01
CA ALA A 56 26.21 0.87 11.68
C ALA A 56 26.56 0.45 10.25
N GLY A 57 26.92 1.39 9.37
CA GLY A 57 27.34 1.12 7.99
C GLY A 57 26.27 1.38 6.93
N ALA A 58 25.30 2.27 7.23
CA ALA A 58 24.38 2.77 6.22
C ALA A 58 25.13 3.57 5.13
N ASP A 59 24.75 3.34 3.87
CA ASP A 59 25.20 4.09 2.69
C ASP A 59 24.22 5.21 2.32
N VAL A 60 22.97 5.12 2.79
CA VAL A 60 21.92 6.10 2.58
C VAL A 60 21.24 6.37 3.93
N LEU A 61 21.06 7.65 4.28
CA LEU A 61 20.26 8.09 5.41
C LEU A 61 18.94 8.69 4.94
N GLU A 62 17.85 8.29 5.58
CA GLU A 62 16.56 8.96 5.42
C GLU A 62 16.48 10.16 6.36
N THR A 63 16.09 11.31 5.84
CA THR A 63 15.84 12.51 6.64
C THR A 63 14.68 12.29 7.62
N ASN A 64 14.71 12.94 8.79
CA ASN A 64 13.59 12.90 9.74
C ASN A 64 12.43 13.82 9.28
N THR A 65 11.83 13.49 8.14
CA THR A 65 10.82 14.34 7.47
C THR A 65 9.64 13.54 6.91
N PHE A 66 9.49 12.26 7.29
CA PHE A 66 8.41 11.40 6.80
C PHE A 66 7.02 12.05 6.89
N GLY A 67 6.74 12.77 7.98
CA GLY A 67 5.47 13.46 8.22
C GLY A 67 5.49 14.96 7.92
N ALA A 68 6.62 15.51 7.45
CA ALA A 68 6.84 16.95 7.33
C ALA A 68 6.16 17.59 6.10
N ASN A 69 4.93 17.20 5.78
CA ASN A 69 4.08 17.91 4.83
C ASN A 69 3.06 18.78 5.57
N ARG A 70 2.57 19.84 4.92
CA ARG A 70 1.61 20.77 5.52
C ARG A 70 0.37 20.12 6.10
N VAL A 71 -0.17 19.09 5.45
CA VAL A 71 -1.42 18.46 5.89
C VAL A 71 -1.20 17.79 7.24
N LYS A 72 -0.15 16.96 7.37
CA LYS A 72 0.20 16.31 8.63
C LYS A 72 0.65 17.31 9.69
N LEU A 73 1.54 18.24 9.36
CA LEU A 73 2.02 19.25 10.30
C LEU A 73 0.90 20.16 10.79
N GLY A 74 -0.11 20.43 9.97
CA GLY A 74 -1.30 21.19 10.34
C GLY A 74 -2.08 20.56 11.51
N THR A 75 -2.07 19.22 11.65
CA THR A 75 -2.70 18.54 12.80
C THR A 75 -2.01 18.84 14.13
N PHE A 76 -0.76 19.33 14.08
CA PHE A 76 0.04 19.79 15.23
C PHE A 76 0.12 21.33 15.33
N GLY A 77 -0.55 22.07 14.43
CA GLY A 77 -0.44 23.53 14.36
C GLY A 77 0.88 24.03 13.75
N LEU A 78 1.62 23.18 13.04
CA LEU A 78 2.96 23.46 12.48
C LEU A 78 2.95 23.63 10.96
N ALA A 79 1.78 23.86 10.34
CA ALA A 79 1.64 23.98 8.88
C ALA A 79 2.56 25.05 8.27
N ASP A 80 2.73 26.18 8.96
CA ASP A 80 3.57 27.30 8.50
C ASP A 80 5.07 27.04 8.66
N GLU A 81 5.45 26.02 9.45
CA GLU A 81 6.83 25.60 9.66
C GLU A 81 7.28 24.50 8.69
N THR A 82 6.42 24.10 7.74
CA THR A 82 6.68 23.02 6.78
C THR A 82 8.04 23.19 6.10
N HIS A 83 8.33 24.35 5.52
CA HIS A 83 9.60 24.60 4.85
C HIS A 83 10.80 24.50 5.81
N ALA A 84 10.74 25.19 6.96
CA ALA A 84 11.82 25.21 7.94
C ALA A 84 12.16 23.83 8.51
N ILE A 85 11.14 23.01 8.81
CA ILE A 85 11.30 21.65 9.32
C ILE A 85 12.01 20.76 8.31
N ASN A 86 11.66 20.87 7.01
CA ASN A 86 12.29 20.07 5.96
C ASN A 86 13.74 20.48 5.69
N VAL A 87 14.02 21.79 5.60
CA VAL A 87 15.39 22.30 5.44
C VAL A 87 16.27 21.84 6.61
N ALA A 88 15.76 21.94 7.84
CA ALA A 88 16.47 21.50 9.03
C ALA A 88 16.71 19.98 9.00
N GLY A 89 15.69 19.18 8.69
CA GLY A 89 15.81 17.71 8.61
C GLY A 89 16.88 17.27 7.61
N ALA A 90 16.87 17.84 6.41
CA ALA A 90 17.88 17.59 5.38
C ALA A 90 19.29 18.04 5.81
N THR A 91 19.41 19.22 6.42
CA THR A 91 20.70 19.74 6.90
C THR A 91 21.30 18.87 8.00
N LEU A 92 20.47 18.38 8.94
CA LEU A 92 20.92 17.51 10.03
C LEU A 92 21.40 16.15 9.53
N ALA A 93 20.68 15.55 8.57
CA ALA A 93 21.09 14.32 7.92
C ALA A 93 22.38 14.51 7.12
N ARG A 94 22.50 15.59 6.33
CA ARG A 94 23.74 15.95 5.61
C ARG A 94 24.93 16.11 6.54
N ARG A 95 24.74 16.79 7.67
CA ARG A 95 25.81 16.95 8.66
C ARG A 95 26.30 15.61 9.22
N ALA A 96 25.39 14.67 9.47
CA ALA A 96 25.75 13.33 9.95
C ALA A 96 26.38 12.46 8.86
N ALA A 97 25.90 12.59 7.62
CA ALA A 97 26.37 11.84 6.46
C ALA A 97 27.80 12.22 6.03
N GLY A 98 28.14 13.51 6.13
CA GLY A 98 29.34 14.05 5.49
C GLY A 98 29.30 13.83 3.97
N ASP A 99 30.45 13.49 3.40
CA ASP A 99 30.62 13.23 1.96
C ASP A 99 30.53 11.74 1.58
N ALA A 100 30.46 10.85 2.57
CA ALA A 100 30.58 9.41 2.36
C ALA A 100 29.23 8.68 2.22
N VAL A 101 28.15 9.31 2.67
CA VAL A 101 26.81 8.70 2.78
C VAL A 101 25.82 9.59 2.04
N PHE A 102 24.90 8.97 1.29
CA PHE A 102 23.85 9.70 0.58
C PHE A 102 22.73 10.12 1.54
N VAL A 103 22.10 11.26 1.28
CA VAL A 103 20.96 11.76 2.06
C VAL A 103 19.68 11.70 1.22
N ALA A 104 18.70 10.92 1.67
CA ALA A 104 17.39 10.81 1.05
C ALA A 104 16.37 11.72 1.74
N GLY A 105 15.74 12.60 0.96
CA GLY A 105 14.57 13.36 1.38
C GLY A 105 13.37 12.43 1.55
N ALA A 106 13.04 12.08 2.80
CA ALA A 106 11.98 11.14 3.12
C ALA A 106 10.64 11.85 3.14
N MET A 107 9.68 11.35 2.37
CA MET A 107 8.34 11.90 2.25
C MET A 107 7.33 10.78 2.33
N GLY A 108 6.49 10.80 3.35
CA GLY A 108 5.37 9.88 3.53
C GLY A 108 4.05 10.43 2.98
N PRO A 109 2.97 9.64 3.03
CA PRO A 109 1.64 10.09 2.59
C PRO A 109 1.11 11.24 3.45
N LEU A 110 0.17 12.01 2.88
CA LEU A 110 -0.49 13.16 3.52
C LEU A 110 -1.35 12.77 4.72
N GLY A 111 -1.69 11.48 4.85
CA GLY A 111 -2.57 10.98 5.92
C GLY A 111 -4.05 11.26 5.69
N ILE A 112 -4.41 11.70 4.49
CA ILE A 112 -5.78 11.93 4.03
C ILE A 112 -6.05 11.13 2.77
N ARG A 113 -7.33 10.99 2.39
CA ARG A 113 -7.70 10.44 1.09
C ARG A 113 -7.76 11.56 0.05
N ILE A 114 -7.18 11.31 -1.12
CA ILE A 114 -7.28 12.19 -2.28
C ILE A 114 -8.27 11.62 -3.30
N GLU A 115 -8.60 12.36 -4.35
CA GLU A 115 -9.46 11.87 -5.43
C GLU A 115 -8.97 10.52 -6.03
N PRO A 116 -9.89 9.57 -6.31
CA PRO A 116 -11.35 9.69 -6.20
C PRO A 116 -11.92 9.34 -4.80
N TRP A 117 -11.07 8.99 -3.83
CA TRP A 117 -11.48 8.44 -2.54
C TRP A 117 -11.77 9.49 -1.46
N GLY A 118 -11.33 10.72 -1.67
CA GLY A 118 -11.49 11.84 -0.74
C GLY A 118 -11.76 13.15 -1.45
N ARG A 119 -11.83 14.22 -0.65
CA ARG A 119 -12.25 15.56 -1.10
C ARG A 119 -11.09 16.42 -1.63
N THR A 120 -9.86 16.00 -1.37
CA THR A 120 -8.65 16.72 -1.79
C THR A 120 -8.29 16.32 -3.21
N GLY A 121 -8.12 17.33 -4.06
CA GLY A 121 -7.76 17.14 -5.46
C GLY A 121 -6.34 16.57 -5.61
N VAL A 122 -6.08 15.90 -6.74
CA VAL A 122 -4.73 15.40 -7.07
C VAL A 122 -3.73 16.55 -7.18
N ASP A 123 -4.17 17.70 -7.70
CA ASP A 123 -3.40 18.94 -7.83
C ASP A 123 -3.08 19.59 -6.47
N GLU A 124 -4.03 19.57 -5.54
CA GLU A 124 -3.80 20.00 -4.14
C GLU A 124 -2.77 19.11 -3.45
N ALA A 125 -2.86 17.80 -3.63
CA ALA A 125 -1.90 16.84 -3.09
C ALA A 125 -0.50 17.05 -3.68
N GLU A 126 -0.41 17.22 -5.00
CA GLU A 126 0.83 17.53 -5.71
C GLU A 126 1.47 18.82 -5.19
N ALA A 127 0.68 19.86 -4.94
CA ALA A 127 1.17 21.13 -4.36
C ALA A 127 1.72 20.94 -2.95
N ALA A 128 1.08 20.12 -2.12
CA ALA A 128 1.57 19.82 -0.77
C ALA A 128 2.92 19.07 -0.80
N PHE A 129 3.07 18.07 -1.68
CA PHE A 129 4.33 17.35 -1.86
C PHE A 129 5.42 18.24 -2.47
N ARG A 130 5.08 19.08 -3.44
CA ARG A 130 6.00 20.06 -4.03
C ARG A 130 6.61 20.94 -2.95
N GLU A 131 5.82 21.46 -2.03
CA GLU A 131 6.35 22.32 -0.98
C GLU A 131 7.33 21.60 -0.06
N GLN A 132 6.99 20.38 0.36
CA GLN A 132 7.90 19.57 1.16
C GLN A 132 9.22 19.35 0.39
N ALA A 133 9.13 19.04 -0.91
CA ALA A 133 10.27 18.80 -1.77
C ALA A 133 11.18 20.03 -1.94
N VAL A 134 10.63 21.26 -1.93
CA VAL A 134 11.42 22.51 -1.97
C VAL A 134 12.35 22.59 -0.76
N GLY A 135 11.82 22.43 0.46
CA GLY A 135 12.64 22.50 1.67
C GLY A 135 13.73 21.41 1.71
N LEU A 136 13.39 20.20 1.28
CA LEU A 136 14.35 19.09 1.19
C LEU A 136 15.45 19.36 0.16
N ALA A 137 15.10 19.86 -1.03
CA ALA A 137 16.06 20.21 -2.07
C ALA A 137 17.03 21.30 -1.61
N GLU A 138 16.52 22.35 -0.97
CA GLU A 138 17.33 23.44 -0.41
C GLU A 138 18.27 22.95 0.69
N GLY A 139 17.84 21.97 1.50
CA GLY A 139 18.67 21.35 2.53
C GLY A 139 19.75 20.39 1.99
N GLY A 140 19.84 20.18 0.68
CA GLY A 140 20.96 19.47 0.04
C GLY A 140 20.86 17.93 0.09
N VAL A 141 19.65 17.38 -0.10
CA VAL A 141 19.44 15.93 -0.30
C VAL A 141 20.04 15.47 -1.64
N ASP A 142 20.47 14.21 -1.74
CA ASP A 142 21.00 13.60 -2.96
C ASP A 142 19.92 12.89 -3.79
N LEU A 143 18.80 12.55 -3.15
CA LEU A 143 17.67 11.85 -3.72
C LEU A 143 16.40 12.11 -2.91
N PHE A 144 15.25 11.73 -3.45
CA PHE A 144 13.99 11.67 -2.73
C PHE A 144 13.56 10.22 -2.55
N ILE A 145 13.02 9.90 -1.37
CA ILE A 145 12.40 8.61 -1.08
C ILE A 145 10.96 8.85 -0.66
N LEU A 146 10.05 8.42 -1.52
CA LEU A 146 8.61 8.50 -1.33
C LEU A 146 8.15 7.16 -0.78
N GLU A 147 7.86 7.10 0.52
CA GLU A 147 7.75 5.84 1.23
C GLU A 147 6.40 5.66 1.95
N THR A 148 6.02 4.40 2.16
CA THR A 148 4.81 4.00 2.90
C THR A 148 3.50 4.48 2.26
N PHE A 149 3.44 4.59 0.94
CA PHE A 149 2.20 4.93 0.23
C PHE A 149 1.30 3.69 0.06
N ARG A 150 -0.01 3.89 0.27
CA ARG A 150 -1.05 2.87 0.05
C ARG A 150 -1.82 3.08 -1.25
N ASP A 151 -1.92 4.33 -1.70
CA ASP A 151 -2.64 4.75 -2.89
C ASP A 151 -1.66 5.15 -3.99
N VAL A 152 -1.82 4.52 -5.16
CA VAL A 152 -0.99 4.79 -6.34
C VAL A 152 -1.20 6.21 -6.83
N ASN A 153 -2.41 6.75 -6.77
CA ASN A 153 -2.68 8.12 -7.23
C ASN A 153 -1.94 9.14 -6.36
N GLU A 154 -1.91 8.92 -5.06
CA GLU A 154 -1.20 9.79 -4.11
C GLU A 154 0.31 9.74 -4.33
N LEU A 155 0.87 8.54 -4.52
CA LEU A 155 2.30 8.40 -4.82
C LEU A 155 2.67 9.01 -6.18
N VAL A 156 1.83 8.88 -7.20
CA VAL A 156 2.05 9.53 -8.50
C VAL A 156 2.00 11.06 -8.36
N ALA A 157 1.10 11.61 -7.54
CA ALA A 157 1.06 13.04 -7.22
C ALA A 157 2.35 13.48 -6.50
N ALA A 158 2.85 12.68 -5.56
CA ALA A 158 4.12 12.96 -4.88
C ALA A 158 5.31 12.96 -5.85
N ILE A 159 5.40 11.99 -6.77
CA ILE A 159 6.44 11.95 -7.82
C ILE A 159 6.40 13.22 -8.66
N ARG A 160 5.21 13.64 -9.12
CA ARG A 160 5.03 14.86 -9.92
C ARG A 160 5.43 16.11 -9.15
N GLY A 161 5.03 16.20 -7.88
CA GLY A 161 5.40 17.31 -6.99
C GLY A 161 6.91 17.45 -6.84
N VAL A 162 7.63 16.34 -6.62
CA VAL A 162 9.11 16.33 -6.56
C VAL A 162 9.71 16.75 -7.90
N ARG A 163 9.21 16.21 -9.02
CA ARG A 163 9.75 16.49 -10.37
C ARG A 163 9.60 17.96 -10.81
N GLN A 164 8.66 18.71 -10.23
CA GLN A 164 8.57 20.17 -10.45
C GLN A 164 9.70 20.96 -9.77
N VAL A 165 10.31 20.39 -8.73
CA VAL A 165 11.35 21.05 -7.93
C VAL A 165 12.73 20.59 -8.34
N SER A 166 12.91 19.30 -8.61
CA SER A 166 14.22 18.70 -8.69
C SER A 166 14.33 17.54 -9.69
N PRO A 167 15.45 17.46 -10.45
CA PRO A 167 15.76 16.31 -11.29
C PRO A 167 16.42 15.15 -10.52
N LEU A 168 16.63 15.28 -9.20
CA LEU A 168 17.30 14.26 -8.39
C LEU A 168 16.57 12.90 -8.44
N PRO A 169 17.28 11.78 -8.25
CA PRO A 169 16.68 10.45 -8.29
C PRO A 169 15.50 10.29 -7.33
N ILE A 170 14.47 9.54 -7.74
CA ILE A 170 13.31 9.20 -6.90
C ILE A 170 13.26 7.70 -6.66
N VAL A 171 13.25 7.33 -5.38
CA VAL A 171 12.86 6.00 -4.89
C VAL A 171 11.37 6.08 -4.54
N ALA A 172 10.55 5.25 -5.17
CA ALA A 172 9.10 5.21 -4.94
C ALA A 172 8.71 3.86 -4.33
N GLN A 173 8.13 3.89 -3.14
CA GLN A 173 7.77 2.70 -2.38
C GLN A 173 6.30 2.69 -2.00
N MET A 174 5.66 1.56 -2.29
CA MET A 174 4.35 1.23 -1.76
C MET A 174 4.49 0.42 -0.47
N THR A 175 3.43 0.36 0.33
CA THR A 175 3.34 -0.60 1.44
C THR A 175 2.28 -1.65 1.15
N THR A 176 2.58 -2.91 1.50
CA THR A 176 1.75 -4.08 1.19
C THR A 176 1.50 -4.94 2.42
N GLU A 177 0.41 -5.69 2.38
CA GLU A 177 0.02 -6.70 3.37
C GLU A 177 0.65 -8.07 3.04
N ASP A 178 0.35 -9.09 3.85
CA ASP A 178 0.94 -10.44 3.69
C ASP A 178 0.64 -11.09 2.33
N ASP A 179 -0.46 -10.71 1.68
CA ASP A 179 -0.84 -11.20 0.35
C ASP A 179 -0.11 -10.45 -0.80
N GLY A 180 0.73 -9.48 -0.45
CA GLY A 180 1.48 -8.63 -1.35
C GLY A 180 0.68 -7.49 -1.97
N ASN A 181 -0.60 -7.34 -1.64
CA ASN A 181 -1.42 -6.22 -2.10
C ASN A 181 -1.32 -5.05 -1.11
N THR A 182 -1.56 -3.84 -1.58
CA THR A 182 -1.74 -2.68 -0.68
C THR A 182 -2.96 -2.88 0.22
N LEU A 183 -3.07 -2.09 1.29
CA LEU A 183 -4.23 -2.13 2.21
C LEU A 183 -5.57 -1.93 1.48
N ASP A 184 -5.60 -1.18 0.38
CA ASP A 184 -6.80 -0.98 -0.45
C ASP A 184 -6.99 -2.05 -1.54
N GLY A 185 -6.17 -3.10 -1.54
CA GLY A 185 -6.26 -4.23 -2.46
C GLY A 185 -5.60 -4.03 -3.82
N THR A 186 -4.84 -2.94 -4.01
CA THR A 186 -4.09 -2.70 -5.25
C THR A 186 -2.89 -3.65 -5.33
N PRO A 187 -2.77 -4.48 -6.38
CA PRO A 187 -1.70 -5.46 -6.48
C PRO A 187 -0.41 -4.87 -7.11
N PRO A 188 0.77 -5.51 -6.91
CA PRO A 188 2.04 -5.14 -7.54
C PRO A 188 1.99 -4.97 -9.05
N GLU A 189 1.21 -5.82 -9.73
CA GLU A 189 0.97 -5.81 -11.17
C GLU A 189 0.32 -4.49 -11.64
N THR A 190 -0.34 -3.77 -10.73
CA THR A 190 -0.93 -2.45 -11.01
C THR A 190 0.03 -1.32 -10.65
N PHE A 191 0.57 -1.33 -9.43
CA PHE A 191 1.35 -0.17 -8.97
C PHE A 191 2.75 -0.11 -9.58
N ALA A 192 3.46 -1.23 -9.76
CA ALA A 192 4.85 -1.18 -10.22
C ALA A 192 5.00 -0.57 -11.62
N PRO A 193 4.20 -0.95 -12.64
CA PRO A 193 4.23 -0.29 -13.94
C PRO A 193 3.81 1.19 -13.88
N ALA A 194 2.84 1.53 -13.04
CA ALA A 194 2.37 2.91 -12.88
C ALA A 194 3.48 3.83 -12.32
N LEU A 195 4.25 3.35 -11.34
CA LEU A 195 5.38 4.11 -10.77
C LEU A 195 6.53 4.27 -11.77
N GLU A 196 6.80 3.24 -12.57
CA GLU A 196 7.80 3.35 -13.65
C GLU A 196 7.38 4.40 -14.68
N GLN A 197 6.10 4.41 -15.09
CA GLN A 197 5.54 5.39 -16.01
C GLN A 197 5.54 6.81 -15.43
N ALA A 198 5.33 6.94 -14.11
CA ALA A 198 5.37 8.23 -13.42
C ALA A 198 6.80 8.80 -13.31
N GLY A 199 7.84 8.01 -13.59
CA GLY A 199 9.23 8.47 -13.62
C GLY A 199 10.02 8.19 -12.35
N ALA A 200 9.65 7.15 -11.58
CA ALA A 200 10.49 6.63 -10.51
C ALA A 200 11.76 5.98 -11.07
N ASP A 201 12.90 6.20 -10.40
CA ASP A 201 14.20 5.63 -10.77
C ASP A 201 14.45 4.28 -10.10
N VAL A 202 13.89 4.12 -8.89
CA VAL A 202 13.92 2.90 -8.08
C VAL A 202 12.49 2.64 -7.58
N ILE A 203 12.03 1.40 -7.69
CA ILE A 203 10.68 0.98 -7.26
C ILE A 203 10.83 -0.07 -6.17
N GLY A 204 10.04 0.02 -5.11
CA GLY A 204 10.12 -0.98 -4.05
C GLY A 204 8.93 -0.99 -3.14
N ILE A 205 9.14 -1.66 -2.01
CA ILE A 205 8.17 -1.71 -0.93
C ILE A 205 8.86 -1.57 0.42
N ASN A 206 8.16 -0.96 1.36
CA ASN A 206 8.62 -0.78 2.73
C ASN A 206 7.47 -0.96 3.72
N CYS A 207 7.84 -1.11 4.99
CA CYS A 207 6.91 -1.18 6.12
C CYS A 207 5.93 -2.37 6.06
N SER A 208 4.91 -2.34 6.94
CA SER A 208 3.79 -3.26 7.15
C SER A 208 4.15 -4.72 7.47
N VAL A 209 4.90 -5.38 6.60
CA VAL A 209 5.24 -6.80 6.68
C VAL A 209 6.71 -7.03 7.05
N GLY A 210 6.98 -8.24 7.55
CA GLY A 210 8.34 -8.71 7.78
C GLY A 210 9.06 -9.13 6.49
N PRO A 211 10.34 -9.52 6.59
CA PRO A 211 11.18 -9.77 5.42
C PRO A 211 10.72 -10.95 4.56
N ALA A 212 10.03 -11.95 5.13
CA ALA A 212 9.55 -13.11 4.38
C ALA A 212 8.46 -12.76 3.35
N ALA A 213 7.34 -12.20 3.81
CA ALA A 213 6.25 -11.78 2.92
C ALA A 213 6.69 -10.67 1.95
N MET A 214 7.56 -9.77 2.40
CA MET A 214 8.13 -8.74 1.52
C MET A 214 8.94 -9.35 0.37
N LEU A 215 9.71 -10.42 0.61
CA LEU A 215 10.50 -11.08 -0.45
C LEU A 215 9.60 -11.66 -1.54
N GLU A 216 8.52 -12.33 -1.17
CA GLU A 216 7.54 -12.88 -2.13
C GLU A 216 6.96 -11.78 -3.03
N THR A 217 6.69 -10.61 -2.44
CA THR A 217 6.19 -9.45 -3.18
C THR A 217 7.25 -8.83 -4.08
N ILE A 218 8.50 -8.71 -3.61
CA ILE A 218 9.64 -8.23 -4.41
C ILE A 218 9.88 -9.12 -5.63
N GLU A 219 9.81 -10.45 -5.48
CA GLU A 219 9.98 -11.39 -6.60
C GLU A 219 8.92 -11.23 -7.70
N ARG A 220 7.71 -10.79 -7.32
CA ARG A 220 6.66 -10.40 -8.28
C ARG A 220 7.01 -9.07 -8.96
N ILE A 221 7.35 -8.04 -8.19
CA ILE A 221 7.73 -6.71 -8.71
C ILE A 221 8.90 -6.81 -9.70
N ALA A 222 9.90 -7.65 -9.40
CA ALA A 222 11.08 -7.85 -10.24
C ALA A 222 10.76 -8.28 -11.69
N ARG A 223 9.58 -8.87 -11.92
CA ARG A 223 9.12 -9.29 -13.26
C ARG A 223 8.32 -8.22 -13.99
N LEU A 224 7.96 -7.14 -13.30
CA LEU A 224 7.00 -6.13 -13.77
C LEU A 224 7.65 -4.80 -14.15
N THR A 225 8.90 -4.56 -13.73
CA THR A 225 9.60 -3.31 -13.99
C THR A 225 11.04 -3.53 -14.45
N SER A 226 11.55 -2.60 -15.26
CA SER A 226 12.96 -2.54 -15.63
C SER A 226 13.81 -1.72 -14.65
N ARG A 227 13.16 -1.04 -13.70
CA ARG A 227 13.79 -0.17 -12.70
C ARG A 227 14.52 -0.98 -11.64
N ARG A 228 15.44 -0.30 -10.95
CA ARG A 228 16.15 -0.89 -9.81
C ARG A 228 15.15 -1.10 -8.68
N LEU A 229 15.37 -2.12 -7.85
CA LEU A 229 14.46 -2.47 -6.78
C LEU A 229 14.98 -2.01 -5.41
N SER A 230 14.06 -1.59 -4.53
CA SER A 230 14.32 -1.34 -3.11
C SER A 230 13.45 -2.21 -2.20
N ALA A 231 13.96 -2.57 -1.01
CA ALA A 231 13.20 -3.32 0.00
C ALA A 231 13.61 -2.91 1.42
N GLN A 232 12.62 -2.49 2.22
CA GLN A 232 12.82 -2.05 3.62
C GLN A 232 11.74 -2.65 4.54
N PRO A 233 11.88 -3.92 4.94
CA PRO A 233 10.89 -4.60 5.77
C PRO A 233 10.88 -4.08 7.21
N ASN A 234 9.75 -4.29 7.89
CA ASN A 234 9.69 -4.16 9.34
C ASN A 234 10.48 -5.29 10.02
N ALA A 235 10.92 -5.05 11.25
CA ALA A 235 11.48 -6.08 12.15
C ALA A 235 10.38 -7.03 12.69
N GLY A 236 9.57 -7.58 11.78
CA GLY A 236 8.39 -8.38 12.06
C GLY A 236 7.15 -7.53 12.32
N ARG A 237 6.04 -8.17 12.66
CA ARG A 237 4.85 -7.47 13.14
C ARG A 237 5.04 -7.04 14.59
N PRO A 238 4.59 -5.83 14.96
CA PRO A 238 4.58 -5.43 16.36
C PRO A 238 3.70 -6.41 17.15
N ARG A 239 4.22 -6.89 18.28
CA ARG A 239 3.44 -7.66 19.25
C ARG A 239 3.28 -6.84 20.52
N ASP A 240 2.07 -6.81 21.06
CA ASP A 240 1.86 -6.30 22.40
C ASP A 240 2.49 -7.29 23.39
N VAL A 241 3.48 -6.83 24.13
CA VAL A 241 4.12 -7.54 25.24
C VAL A 241 4.10 -6.57 26.42
N ASP A 242 3.29 -6.87 27.43
CA ASP A 242 3.10 -6.05 28.63
C ASP A 242 2.72 -4.58 28.32
N GLY A 243 1.83 -4.35 27.34
CA GLY A 243 1.36 -3.02 26.94
C GLY A 243 2.38 -2.22 26.12
N ARG A 244 3.44 -2.88 25.63
CA ARG A 244 4.45 -2.30 24.73
C ARG A 244 4.43 -3.03 23.40
N ASN A 245 4.43 -2.29 22.31
CA ASN A 245 4.58 -2.86 20.97
C ASN A 245 6.07 -3.17 20.72
N LEU A 246 6.42 -4.47 20.72
CA LEU A 246 7.77 -4.95 20.45
C LEU A 246 7.88 -5.60 19.07
N TYR A 247 8.99 -5.34 18.41
CA TYR A 247 9.40 -5.98 17.16
C TYR A 247 10.37 -7.12 17.50
N LEU A 248 10.02 -8.35 17.11
CA LEU A 248 10.72 -9.57 17.56
C LEU A 248 11.62 -10.21 16.50
N CYS A 249 11.75 -9.59 15.32
CA CYS A 249 12.72 -10.06 14.33
C CYS A 249 14.14 -9.75 14.82
N SER A 250 15.04 -10.72 14.79
CA SER A 250 16.43 -10.49 15.14
C SER A 250 17.22 -9.83 13.98
N PRO A 251 18.31 -9.11 14.28
CA PRO A 251 19.26 -8.60 13.28
C PRO A 251 19.76 -9.68 12.30
N GLU A 252 20.07 -10.88 12.79
CA GLU A 252 20.59 -11.99 11.98
C GLU A 252 19.55 -12.52 11.00
N TYR A 253 18.29 -12.65 11.46
CA TYR A 253 17.20 -13.06 10.58
C TYR A 253 16.99 -12.02 9.48
N MET A 254 16.98 -10.73 9.82
CA MET A 254 16.87 -9.65 8.85
C MET A 254 18.01 -9.67 7.81
N ALA A 255 19.25 -9.82 8.28
CA ALA A 255 20.43 -9.89 7.43
C ALA A 255 20.47 -11.13 6.52
N SER A 256 19.87 -12.25 6.94
CA SER A 256 19.72 -13.44 6.10
C SER A 256 18.81 -13.17 4.89
N TYR A 257 17.74 -12.39 5.10
CA TYR A 257 16.82 -11.99 4.04
C TYR A 257 17.37 -10.85 3.18
N ALA A 258 18.22 -9.96 3.72
CA ALA A 258 18.95 -8.98 2.91
C ALA A 258 19.67 -9.63 1.72
N ARG A 259 20.33 -10.78 1.92
CA ARG A 259 20.97 -11.52 0.81
C ARG A 259 19.97 -12.08 -0.19
N ARG A 260 18.80 -12.52 0.28
CA ARG A 260 17.73 -13.02 -0.59
C ARG A 260 17.13 -11.89 -1.43
N PHE A 261 16.90 -10.72 -0.84
CA PHE A 261 16.49 -9.52 -1.57
C PHE A 261 17.51 -9.16 -2.65
N VAL A 262 18.80 -9.16 -2.33
CA VAL A 262 19.87 -8.93 -3.32
C VAL A 262 19.83 -9.98 -4.44
N GLY A 263 19.66 -11.26 -4.09
CA GLY A 263 19.49 -12.35 -5.05
C GLY A 263 18.25 -12.19 -5.96
N ALA A 264 17.18 -11.58 -5.44
CA ALA A 264 15.98 -11.22 -6.19
C ALA A 264 16.12 -9.94 -7.04
N GLY A 265 17.28 -9.28 -7.01
CA GLY A 265 17.58 -8.10 -7.82
C GLY A 265 17.46 -6.75 -7.08
N VAL A 266 17.24 -6.76 -5.76
CA VAL A 266 17.22 -5.53 -4.95
C VAL A 266 18.61 -4.89 -4.88
N ARG A 267 18.65 -3.58 -5.11
CA ARG A 267 19.89 -2.77 -5.12
C ARG A 267 19.95 -1.75 -3.99
N LEU A 268 18.81 -1.43 -3.36
CA LEU A 268 18.73 -0.64 -2.14
C LEU A 268 18.02 -1.46 -1.06
N VAL A 269 18.73 -1.89 -0.02
CA VAL A 269 18.17 -2.70 1.07
C VAL A 269 18.30 -1.92 2.38
N GLY A 270 17.29 -1.92 3.23
CA GLY A 270 17.39 -1.30 4.55
C GLY A 270 16.39 -1.88 5.52
N GLY A 271 15.95 -1.07 6.48
CA GLY A 271 14.91 -1.43 7.43
C GLY A 271 13.85 -0.36 7.58
N CYS A 272 12.65 -0.75 8.02
CA CYS A 272 11.61 0.18 8.44
C CYS A 272 11.33 -0.01 9.95
N CYS A 273 10.07 0.00 10.39
CA CYS A 273 9.70 -0.01 11.80
C CYS A 273 10.32 -1.19 12.57
N GLY A 274 10.84 -0.88 13.78
CA GLY A 274 11.50 -1.86 14.64
C GLY A 274 12.96 -2.14 14.31
N THR A 275 13.48 -1.67 13.17
CA THR A 275 14.89 -1.88 12.82
C THR A 275 15.81 -0.88 13.52
N THR A 276 16.91 -1.39 14.07
CA THR A 276 17.87 -0.65 14.90
C THR A 276 19.24 -0.60 14.22
N PRO A 277 20.21 0.17 14.75
CA PRO A 277 21.58 0.17 14.23
C PRO A 277 22.21 -1.22 14.20
N ASP A 278 21.86 -2.11 15.13
CA ASP A 278 22.32 -3.51 15.10
C ASP A 278 21.81 -4.29 13.90
N HIS A 279 20.55 -4.05 13.49
CA HIS A 279 20.00 -4.62 12.26
C HIS A 279 20.78 -4.13 11.04
N ILE A 280 21.00 -2.81 10.93
CA ILE A 280 21.72 -2.22 9.80
C ILE A 280 23.16 -2.72 9.74
N ARG A 281 23.83 -2.90 10.89
CA ARG A 281 25.18 -3.48 10.97
C ARG A 281 25.23 -4.89 10.40
N GLN A 282 24.28 -5.74 10.77
CA GLN A 282 24.21 -7.11 10.25
C GLN A 282 23.83 -7.14 8.76
N ILE A 283 22.90 -6.29 8.32
CA ILE A 283 22.55 -6.15 6.89
C ILE A 283 23.77 -5.71 6.09
N ALA A 284 24.48 -4.67 6.52
CA ALA A 284 25.67 -4.15 5.84
C ALA A 284 26.80 -5.18 5.76
N ALA A 285 27.08 -5.91 6.85
CA ALA A 285 28.05 -6.99 6.84
C ALA A 285 27.65 -8.10 5.84
N SER A 286 26.37 -8.49 5.83
CA SER A 286 25.82 -9.54 4.97
C SER A 286 25.86 -9.16 3.48
N VAL A 287 25.51 -7.91 3.16
CA VAL A 287 25.54 -7.39 1.79
C VAL A 287 26.98 -7.26 1.28
N ARG A 288 27.90 -6.72 2.09
CA ARG A 288 29.33 -6.58 1.71
C ARG A 288 30.00 -7.93 1.47
N ALA A 289 29.67 -8.94 2.26
CA ALA A 289 30.17 -10.30 2.08
C ALA A 289 29.66 -10.98 0.80
N SER A 290 28.62 -10.42 0.16
CA SER A 290 27.95 -11.02 -0.99
C SER A 290 28.36 -10.43 -2.36
N ALA A 291 29.35 -9.50 -2.42
CA ALA A 291 29.74 -8.81 -3.67
C ALA A 291 31.13 -9.23 -4.23
N PRO A 292 31.32 -9.42 -5.57
CA PRO A 292 30.34 -9.46 -6.66
C PRO A 292 30.39 -10.75 -7.52
N ALA A 293 29.25 -11.44 -7.63
CA ALA A 293 28.92 -12.28 -8.78
C ALA A 293 27.40 -12.26 -9.03
N VAL A 294 26.85 -11.10 -9.39
CA VAL A 294 25.50 -11.08 -9.95
C VAL A 294 25.63 -11.01 -11.47
N GLN A 295 25.80 -12.18 -12.09
CA GLN A 295 25.33 -12.33 -13.45
C GLN A 295 23.82 -12.06 -13.44
N ARG A 296 23.35 -11.16 -14.30
CA ARG A 296 21.94 -11.11 -14.66
C ARG A 296 21.57 -12.48 -15.22
N THR A 297 21.02 -13.38 -14.40
CA THR A 297 20.17 -14.43 -14.94
C THR A 297 18.90 -13.73 -15.38
N ARG A 298 18.91 -13.26 -16.64
CA ARG A 298 17.69 -12.86 -17.31
C ARG A 298 16.88 -14.14 -17.46
N VAL A 299 16.08 -14.46 -16.45
CA VAL A 299 15.00 -15.42 -16.60
C VAL A 299 14.01 -14.72 -17.50
N THR A 300 14.21 -14.84 -18.82
CA THR A 300 13.11 -14.78 -19.77
C THR A 300 12.26 -16.00 -19.46
N ALA A 301 11.46 -15.91 -18.39
CA ALA A 301 10.21 -16.61 -18.43
C ALA A 301 9.50 -15.99 -19.63
N ASP A 302 9.27 -16.79 -20.67
CA ASP A 302 8.07 -16.56 -21.45
C ASP A 302 6.96 -16.46 -20.41
N ALA A 303 6.53 -15.23 -20.14
CA ALA A 303 5.25 -15.00 -19.54
C ALA A 303 4.29 -15.56 -20.57
N GLY A 304 4.05 -16.88 -20.49
CA GLY A 304 2.87 -17.48 -21.09
C GLY A 304 1.74 -16.53 -20.72
N PRO A 305 0.98 -16.05 -21.71
CA PRO A 305 0.13 -14.88 -21.53
C PRO A 305 -0.64 -15.06 -20.24
N VAL A 306 -0.44 -14.15 -19.29
CA VAL A 306 -1.35 -14.02 -18.16
C VAL A 306 -2.70 -13.92 -18.85
N ALA A 307 -3.53 -14.94 -18.66
CA ALA A 307 -4.83 -14.96 -19.27
C ALA A 307 -5.54 -13.73 -18.73
N VAL A 308 -5.53 -12.65 -19.54
CA VAL A 308 -6.40 -11.52 -19.33
C VAL A 308 -7.77 -12.15 -19.37
N VAL A 309 -8.34 -12.36 -18.19
CA VAL A 309 -9.70 -12.89 -18.07
C VAL A 309 -10.53 -11.84 -18.75
N THR A 310 -10.86 -12.10 -20.02
CA THR A 310 -11.64 -11.19 -20.82
C THR A 310 -12.96 -11.05 -20.08
N PRO A 311 -13.33 -9.85 -19.61
CA PRO A 311 -14.53 -9.69 -18.80
C PRO A 311 -15.70 -10.26 -19.60
N VAL A 312 -16.41 -11.23 -19.02
CA VAL A 312 -17.59 -11.83 -19.67
C VAL A 312 -18.52 -10.67 -20.06
N PRO A 313 -18.97 -10.53 -21.31
CA PRO A 313 -19.87 -9.45 -21.72
C PRO A 313 -21.11 -9.39 -20.83
N ARG A 314 -21.59 -8.18 -20.47
CA ARG A 314 -22.72 -7.99 -19.54
C ARG A 314 -23.95 -8.79 -19.93
N ALA A 315 -24.30 -8.83 -21.22
CA ALA A 315 -25.41 -9.60 -21.76
C ALA A 315 -25.30 -11.13 -21.52
N SER A 316 -24.08 -11.64 -21.33
CA SER A 316 -23.79 -13.05 -21.09
C SER A 316 -23.70 -13.42 -19.61
N ARG A 317 -23.78 -12.43 -18.69
CA ARG A 317 -23.65 -12.67 -17.24
C ARG A 317 -24.95 -13.14 -16.60
N SER A 318 -26.09 -12.63 -17.07
CA SER A 318 -27.41 -12.88 -16.51
C SER A 318 -28.53 -12.40 -17.44
N THR A 319 -29.77 -12.80 -17.18
CA THR A 319 -30.97 -12.31 -17.88
C THR A 319 -31.19 -10.83 -17.63
N LEU A 320 -31.02 -10.38 -16.39
CA LEU A 320 -31.02 -8.94 -16.08
C LEU A 320 -29.94 -8.19 -16.87
N GLY A 321 -28.72 -8.75 -16.94
CA GLY A 321 -27.61 -8.20 -17.72
C GLY A 321 -27.97 -8.03 -19.19
N ARG A 322 -28.66 -9.00 -19.79
CA ARG A 322 -29.13 -8.95 -21.18
C ARG A 322 -30.17 -7.86 -21.43
N VAL A 323 -31.14 -7.72 -20.55
CA VAL A 323 -32.19 -6.68 -20.65
C VAL A 323 -31.56 -5.28 -20.58
N LEU A 324 -30.64 -5.07 -19.63
CA LEU A 324 -29.94 -3.80 -19.47
C LEU A 324 -29.00 -3.48 -20.65
N ASP A 325 -28.34 -4.51 -21.21
CA ASP A 325 -27.46 -4.34 -22.36
C ASP A 325 -28.21 -3.98 -23.64
N ALA A 326 -29.41 -4.53 -23.82
CA ALA A 326 -30.30 -4.21 -24.93
C ALA A 326 -31.01 -2.84 -24.78
N GLY A 327 -30.74 -2.09 -23.71
CA GLY A 327 -31.41 -0.81 -23.44
C GLY A 327 -32.90 -0.94 -23.14
N GLN A 328 -33.36 -2.13 -22.75
CA GLN A 328 -34.76 -2.42 -22.45
C GLN A 328 -35.11 -2.04 -21.01
N PHE A 329 -36.39 -1.75 -20.76
CA PHE A 329 -36.88 -1.48 -19.41
C PHE A 329 -36.88 -2.77 -18.58
N ALA A 330 -36.10 -2.79 -17.49
CA ALA A 330 -35.99 -3.95 -16.61
C ALA A 330 -37.11 -3.96 -15.55
N LEU A 331 -38.03 -4.92 -15.65
CA LEU A 331 -39.06 -5.15 -14.65
C LEU A 331 -38.56 -6.13 -13.58
N LEU A 332 -38.45 -5.66 -12.34
CA LEU A 332 -38.01 -6.46 -11.20
C LEU A 332 -39.21 -6.78 -10.28
N GLY A 333 -39.34 -8.05 -9.90
CA GLY A 333 -40.20 -8.43 -8.77
C GLY A 333 -39.48 -8.22 -7.44
N GLU A 334 -40.21 -8.17 -6.33
CA GLU A 334 -39.63 -8.10 -4.99
C GLU A 334 -40.03 -9.34 -4.18
N ALA A 335 -39.06 -9.93 -3.48
CA ALA A 335 -39.25 -11.02 -2.56
C ALA A 335 -38.63 -10.69 -1.20
N ALA A 336 -39.49 -10.29 -0.26
CA ALA A 336 -39.09 -10.06 1.11
C ALA A 336 -38.98 -11.38 1.90
N ALA A 337 -37.98 -11.48 2.76
CA ALA A 337 -37.83 -12.64 3.64
C ALA A 337 -39.02 -12.77 4.60
N PRO A 338 -39.60 -13.97 4.78
CA PRO A 338 -40.73 -14.17 5.69
C PRO A 338 -40.27 -14.09 7.16
N ARG A 339 -41.25 -14.00 8.06
CA ARG A 339 -41.01 -14.18 9.50
C ARG A 339 -41.07 -15.68 9.79
N GLY A 340 -39.93 -16.30 10.09
CA GLY A 340 -39.80 -17.74 10.30
C GLY A 340 -39.14 -18.47 9.13
N LEU A 341 -39.22 -19.80 9.13
CA LEU A 341 -38.46 -20.68 8.21
C LEU A 341 -39.24 -21.12 6.96
N ASP A 342 -40.57 -20.93 6.93
CA ASP A 342 -41.40 -21.35 5.81
C ASP A 342 -41.31 -20.36 4.63
N LEU A 343 -40.75 -20.83 3.52
CA LEU A 343 -40.60 -20.05 2.29
C LEU A 343 -41.67 -20.34 1.22
N ALA A 344 -42.59 -21.28 1.46
CA ALA A 344 -43.52 -21.77 0.43
C ALA A 344 -44.35 -20.64 -0.19
N ALA A 345 -44.86 -19.73 0.65
CA ALA A 345 -45.64 -18.57 0.19
C ALA A 345 -44.80 -17.59 -0.66
N VAL A 346 -43.53 -17.37 -0.29
CA VAL A 346 -42.61 -16.47 -1.00
C VAL A 346 -42.26 -17.06 -2.36
N VAL A 347 -41.92 -18.35 -2.41
CA VAL A 347 -41.63 -19.07 -3.65
C VAL A 347 -42.84 -19.08 -4.59
N ALA A 348 -44.04 -19.33 -4.06
CA ALA A 348 -45.28 -19.28 -4.85
C ALA A 348 -45.56 -17.85 -5.38
N GLY A 349 -45.30 -16.82 -4.57
CA GLY A 349 -45.38 -15.41 -4.99
C GLY A 349 -44.43 -15.10 -6.15
N VAL A 350 -43.17 -15.52 -6.04
CA VAL A 350 -42.15 -15.32 -7.09
C VAL A 350 -42.51 -16.05 -8.39
N ARG A 351 -43.05 -17.28 -8.31
CA ARG A 351 -43.54 -18.00 -9.50
C ARG A 351 -44.70 -17.27 -10.20
N ARG A 352 -45.59 -16.61 -9.44
CA ARG A 352 -46.63 -15.76 -10.04
C ARG A 352 -46.04 -14.52 -10.71
N GLN A 353 -45.04 -13.89 -10.09
CA GLN A 353 -44.35 -12.74 -10.68
C GLN A 353 -43.66 -13.11 -12.01
N GLN A 354 -43.11 -14.32 -12.16
CA GLN A 354 -42.55 -14.80 -13.44
C GLN A 354 -43.56 -14.74 -14.59
N THR A 355 -44.82 -15.11 -14.34
CA THR A 355 -45.86 -15.06 -15.37
C THR A 355 -46.20 -13.64 -15.84
N ALA A 356 -45.79 -12.62 -15.06
CA ALA A 356 -45.95 -11.20 -15.39
C ALA A 356 -44.73 -10.59 -16.13
N GLY A 357 -43.73 -11.41 -16.51
CA GLY A 357 -42.59 -10.97 -17.31
C GLY A 357 -41.46 -10.29 -16.54
N VAL A 358 -41.34 -10.51 -15.22
CA VAL A 358 -40.20 -10.01 -14.44
C VAL A 358 -38.89 -10.67 -14.90
N CYS A 359 -37.83 -9.88 -15.07
CA CYS A 359 -36.53 -10.38 -15.55
C CYS A 359 -35.60 -10.84 -14.43
N ALA A 360 -35.82 -10.35 -13.20
CA ALA A 360 -35.16 -10.81 -11.98
C ALA A 360 -36.03 -10.45 -10.77
N VAL A 361 -35.70 -11.01 -9.61
CA VAL A 361 -36.37 -10.69 -8.34
C VAL A 361 -35.38 -10.09 -7.37
N SER A 362 -35.66 -8.87 -6.91
CA SER A 362 -34.96 -8.22 -5.82
C SER A 362 -35.19 -8.97 -4.51
N VAL A 363 -34.10 -9.27 -3.82
CA VAL A 363 -34.08 -9.89 -2.50
C VAL A 363 -33.42 -8.90 -1.53
N PRO A 364 -34.20 -8.09 -0.81
CA PRO A 364 -33.62 -7.03 -0.01
C PRO A 364 -33.01 -7.56 1.29
N ASP A 365 -31.88 -7.00 1.68
CA ASP A 365 -31.22 -7.25 2.96
C ASP A 365 -31.79 -6.26 3.98
N TYR A 366 -32.72 -6.74 4.84
CA TYR A 366 -33.45 -5.91 5.80
C TYR A 366 -32.94 -6.11 7.25
N PRO A 367 -31.85 -5.44 7.67
CA PRO A 367 -31.27 -5.65 9.00
C PRO A 367 -32.13 -5.08 10.16
N ARG A 368 -33.12 -4.23 9.88
CA ARG A 368 -33.87 -3.49 10.92
C ARG A 368 -35.23 -4.07 11.31
N ASN A 369 -35.69 -5.16 10.68
CA ASN A 369 -37.08 -5.64 10.79
C ASN A 369 -37.24 -7.05 11.37
N GLY A 370 -36.47 -7.34 12.44
CA GLY A 370 -36.52 -8.59 13.21
C GLY A 370 -35.70 -9.74 12.59
N ALA A 371 -35.54 -10.84 13.33
CA ALA A 371 -34.83 -12.02 12.86
C ALA A 371 -35.58 -12.68 11.69
N ARG A 372 -34.90 -12.81 10.54
CA ARG A 372 -35.41 -13.41 9.30
C ARG A 372 -34.33 -14.28 8.67
N VAL A 373 -34.75 -15.13 7.73
CA VAL A 373 -33.81 -15.86 6.87
C VAL A 373 -32.90 -14.85 6.16
N SER A 374 -31.61 -15.14 6.08
CA SER A 374 -30.65 -14.24 5.44
C SER A 374 -31.01 -14.01 3.97
N ALA A 375 -30.75 -12.79 3.47
CA ALA A 375 -31.03 -12.44 2.09
C ALA A 375 -30.29 -13.36 1.09
N LEU A 376 -29.05 -13.74 1.41
CA LEU A 376 -28.28 -14.69 0.62
C LEU A 376 -28.95 -16.07 0.58
N ALA A 377 -29.36 -16.64 1.72
CA ALA A 377 -30.03 -17.94 1.74
C ALA A 377 -31.36 -17.91 0.98
N LEU A 378 -32.14 -16.84 1.12
CA LEU A 378 -33.38 -16.66 0.37
C LEU A 378 -33.13 -16.58 -1.14
N ALA A 379 -32.13 -15.81 -1.58
CA ALA A 379 -31.75 -15.70 -2.99
C ALA A 379 -31.38 -17.08 -3.58
N LEU A 380 -30.62 -17.89 -2.84
CA LEU A 380 -30.24 -19.24 -3.25
C LEU A 380 -31.46 -20.17 -3.37
N MET A 381 -32.33 -20.16 -2.36
CA MET A 381 -33.52 -21.02 -2.35
C MET A 381 -34.52 -20.62 -3.43
N LEU A 382 -34.73 -19.32 -3.67
CA LEU A 382 -35.56 -18.83 -4.77
C LEU A 382 -35.01 -19.28 -6.12
N ARG A 383 -33.70 -19.13 -6.34
CA ARG A 383 -33.06 -19.60 -7.57
C ARG A 383 -33.26 -21.11 -7.78
N GLN A 384 -33.05 -21.91 -6.73
CA GLN A 384 -33.17 -23.37 -6.80
C GLN A 384 -34.62 -23.84 -7.01
N GLN A 385 -35.60 -23.19 -6.37
CA GLN A 385 -36.99 -23.67 -6.36
C GLN A 385 -37.89 -23.00 -7.41
N SER A 386 -37.55 -21.80 -7.88
CA SER A 386 -38.36 -21.06 -8.87
C SER A 386 -37.64 -20.85 -10.21
N GLY A 387 -36.32 -21.04 -10.26
CA GLY A 387 -35.52 -20.75 -11.46
C GLY A 387 -35.38 -19.26 -11.77
N VAL A 388 -35.98 -18.36 -10.98
CA VAL A 388 -35.81 -16.91 -11.14
C VAL A 388 -34.41 -16.49 -10.74
N GLU A 389 -33.84 -15.58 -11.52
CA GLU A 389 -32.60 -14.91 -11.16
C GLU A 389 -32.81 -13.95 -9.98
N PRO A 390 -32.13 -14.13 -8.85
CA PRO A 390 -32.17 -13.17 -7.77
C PRO A 390 -31.25 -11.97 -8.09
N LEU A 391 -31.69 -10.79 -7.68
CA LEU A 391 -30.87 -9.60 -7.43
C LEU A 391 -30.69 -9.49 -5.92
N LEU A 392 -29.58 -10.03 -5.42
CA LEU A 392 -29.27 -10.01 -4.00
C LEU A 392 -28.87 -8.59 -3.59
N HIS A 393 -29.61 -7.97 -2.70
CA HIS A 393 -29.11 -6.77 -2.02
C HIS A 393 -28.08 -7.23 -1.01
N PHE A 394 -26.93 -6.57 -1.00
CA PHE A 394 -25.80 -7.00 -0.18
C PHE A 394 -25.31 -5.81 0.62
N SER A 395 -25.60 -5.83 1.92
CA SER A 395 -25.16 -4.78 2.83
C SER A 395 -23.84 -5.13 3.49
N CYS A 396 -22.94 -4.16 3.55
CA CYS A 396 -21.64 -4.29 4.20
C CYS A 396 -21.69 -4.09 5.72
N ARG A 397 -22.84 -3.71 6.28
CA ARG A 397 -22.95 -3.21 7.67
C ARG A 397 -22.56 -4.24 8.73
N ASP A 398 -22.97 -5.49 8.57
CA ASP A 398 -22.89 -6.52 9.61
C ASP A 398 -21.80 -7.58 9.31
N ARG A 399 -20.88 -7.28 8.38
CA ARG A 399 -19.89 -8.24 7.85
C ARG A 399 -18.48 -7.63 7.87
N ASN A 400 -17.49 -8.43 8.26
CA ASN A 400 -16.08 -8.08 8.05
C ASN A 400 -15.65 -8.44 6.61
N LEU A 401 -14.46 -7.97 6.19
CA LEU A 401 -13.97 -8.16 4.82
C LEU A 401 -13.92 -9.64 4.39
N MET A 402 -13.41 -10.52 5.25
CA MET A 402 -13.36 -11.96 4.97
C MET A 402 -14.75 -12.57 4.81
N GLY A 403 -15.72 -12.16 5.64
CA GLY A 403 -17.12 -12.57 5.53
C GLY A 403 -17.76 -12.09 4.23
N LEU A 404 -17.50 -10.84 3.82
CA LEU A 404 -17.96 -10.30 2.53
C LEU A 404 -17.42 -11.11 1.35
N GLN A 405 -16.10 -11.38 1.35
CA GLN A 405 -15.45 -12.16 0.30
C GLN A 405 -16.01 -13.60 0.24
N SER A 406 -16.14 -14.26 1.40
CA SER A 406 -16.67 -15.62 1.49
C SER A 406 -18.12 -15.71 0.99
N ASP A 407 -18.98 -14.79 1.42
CA ASP A 407 -20.40 -14.73 1.01
C ASP A 407 -20.52 -14.50 -0.50
N LEU A 408 -19.76 -13.57 -1.08
CA LEU A 408 -19.81 -13.26 -2.51
C LEU A 408 -19.25 -14.41 -3.38
N LEU A 409 -18.18 -15.06 -2.94
CA LEU A 409 -17.65 -16.25 -3.59
C LEU A 409 -18.66 -17.40 -3.54
N GLY A 410 -19.30 -17.62 -2.39
CA GLY A 410 -20.36 -18.61 -2.23
C GLY A 410 -21.58 -18.31 -3.10
N ALA A 411 -22.03 -17.05 -3.12
CA ALA A 411 -23.12 -16.60 -3.99
C ALA A 411 -22.79 -16.88 -5.46
N HIS A 412 -21.57 -16.54 -5.90
CA HIS A 412 -21.12 -16.80 -7.26
C HIS A 412 -21.01 -18.30 -7.57
N ALA A 413 -20.44 -19.12 -6.68
CA ALA A 413 -20.35 -20.56 -6.86
C ALA A 413 -21.74 -21.20 -7.02
N MET A 414 -22.74 -20.69 -6.29
CA MET A 414 -24.11 -21.18 -6.32
C MET A 414 -24.98 -20.51 -7.41
N GLY A 415 -24.35 -19.72 -8.30
CA GLY A 415 -24.98 -19.18 -9.51
C GLY A 415 -25.80 -17.90 -9.31
N VAL A 416 -25.65 -17.20 -8.19
CA VAL A 416 -26.09 -15.80 -8.07
C VAL A 416 -25.16 -14.94 -8.91
N ARG A 417 -25.74 -14.16 -9.82
CA ARG A 417 -24.98 -13.35 -10.80
C ARG A 417 -25.25 -11.85 -10.68
N ASN A 418 -26.33 -11.48 -10.01
CA ASN A 418 -26.73 -10.08 -9.83
C ASN A 418 -26.68 -9.74 -8.34
N VAL A 419 -25.88 -8.73 -8.00
CA VAL A 419 -25.74 -8.22 -6.64
C VAL A 419 -25.92 -6.70 -6.69
N LEU A 420 -26.78 -6.17 -5.83
CA LEU A 420 -26.92 -4.74 -5.60
C LEU A 420 -26.22 -4.41 -4.28
N LEU A 421 -25.10 -3.68 -4.36
CA LEU A 421 -24.39 -3.23 -3.17
C LEU A 421 -25.15 -2.07 -2.53
N THR A 422 -25.52 -2.23 -1.27
CA THR A 422 -26.25 -1.21 -0.51
C THR A 422 -25.39 -0.74 0.67
N THR A 423 -24.96 0.53 0.63
CA THR A 423 -24.15 1.16 1.69
C THR A 423 -25.00 1.72 2.82
#